data_AF-A0A3L6SV38-F1
#
_entry.id   AF-A0A3L6SV38-F1
#
_cell.length_a   1.000
_cell.length_b   1.000
_cell.length_c   1.000
_cell.angle_alpha   90.00
_cell.angle_beta   90.00
_cell.angle_gamma   90.00
#
_symmetry.space_group_name_H-M   'P 1'
#
loop_
_entity.id
_entity.type
_entity.pdbx_description
1 polymer ?
#
loop_
_entity_poly.entity_id
_entity_poly.type
_entity_poly.pdbx_seq_one_letter_code
_entity_poly.pdbx_strand_id
1 'polypeptide(L)'
;MAAAAAVPLVLLLAAAAASPAAGGGKQTHIKLYWHDVVSGPSPTAVQVAQAAVTNTSKTGFGLVRVIDDPLTEGPDLNSSTPLGRAQGTYIAAGRDEVVVIGEVQL
;
A
#
# COMPACT_ATOMS: atom_id res chain seq x y z
N MET A 1 16.05 41.76 -22.46
CA MET A 1 15.01 40.76 -22.12
C MET A 1 15.19 39.60 -23.11
N ALA A 2 15.47 38.36 -22.76
CA ALA A 2 15.57 37.67 -21.48
C ALA A 2 16.69 36.61 -21.57
N ALA A 3 17.30 36.31 -20.43
CA ALA A 3 18.23 35.21 -20.23
C ALA A 3 17.47 33.95 -19.80
N ALA A 4 17.93 32.76 -20.19
CA ALA A 4 18.32 31.66 -19.28
C ALA A 4 18.54 30.37 -20.07
N ALA A 5 19.67 29.72 -19.78
CA ALA A 5 20.23 28.57 -20.45
C ALA A 5 19.59 27.24 -20.00
N ALA A 6 19.43 26.30 -20.92
CA ALA A 6 19.13 24.91 -20.61
C ALA A 6 20.44 24.16 -20.35
N VAL A 7 20.71 23.84 -19.08
CA VAL A 7 21.84 22.99 -18.65
C VAL A 7 21.42 21.52 -18.83
N PRO A 8 22.10 20.71 -19.67
CA PRO A 8 21.83 19.27 -19.70
C PRO A 8 22.61 18.63 -18.55
N LEU A 9 21.94 18.36 -17.43
CA LEU A 9 22.57 17.72 -16.28
C LEU A 9 22.63 16.19 -16.49
N VAL A 10 23.75 15.77 -17.06
CA VAL A 10 24.66 14.68 -16.63
C VAL A 10 24.00 13.38 -16.11
N LEU A 11 24.16 12.35 -16.95
CA LEU A 11 24.16 10.92 -16.63
C LEU A 11 25.00 10.63 -15.38
N LEU A 12 24.38 10.15 -14.28
CA LEU A 12 25.10 9.73 -13.08
C LEU A 12 24.89 8.23 -12.78
N LEU A 13 25.88 7.46 -13.25
CA LEU A 13 26.53 6.30 -12.64
C LEU A 13 25.67 5.23 -11.93
N ALA A 14 25.58 4.06 -12.57
CA ALA A 14 25.22 2.80 -11.94
C ALA A 14 26.19 2.48 -10.78
N ALA A 15 25.70 2.52 -9.55
CA ALA A 15 26.38 1.89 -8.43
C ALA A 15 26.00 0.41 -8.40
N ALA A 16 26.93 -0.46 -8.80
CA ALA A 16 26.87 -1.87 -8.47
C ALA A 16 26.96 -2.00 -6.94
N ALA A 17 25.84 -2.21 -6.27
CA ALA A 17 25.84 -2.60 -4.87
C ALA A 17 26.35 -4.05 -4.81
N ALA A 18 27.61 -4.21 -4.45
CA ALA A 18 28.16 -5.49 -4.03
C ALA A 18 27.24 -6.09 -2.96
N SER A 19 26.64 -7.25 -3.23
CA SER A 19 25.96 -8.02 -2.20
C SER A 19 26.96 -8.36 -1.10
N PRO A 20 26.75 -7.91 0.15
CA PRO A 20 27.47 -8.53 1.24
C PRO A 20 26.93 -9.96 1.40
N ALA A 21 27.89 -10.86 1.49
CA ALA A 21 27.83 -12.29 1.75
C ALA A 21 26.59 -12.79 2.51
N ALA A 22 26.17 -14.00 2.12
CA ALA A 22 25.26 -14.88 2.85
C ALA A 22 25.70 -15.02 4.32
N GLY A 23 25.11 -14.21 5.20
CA GLY A 23 25.11 -14.43 6.64
C GLY A 23 23.87 -15.26 7.00
N GLY A 24 24.03 -16.30 7.81
CA GLY A 24 22.91 -17.08 8.34
C GLY A 24 21.90 -16.16 9.03
N GLY A 25 20.80 -15.85 8.34
CA GLY A 25 19.89 -14.79 8.72
C GLY A 25 19.10 -15.15 9.97
N LYS A 26 18.99 -14.20 10.92
CA LYS A 26 17.98 -14.27 11.98
C LYS A 26 16.60 -14.10 11.34
N GLN A 27 15.73 -15.08 11.57
CA GLN A 27 14.32 -14.99 11.18
C GLN A 27 13.52 -14.31 12.29
N THR A 28 12.70 -13.34 11.92
CA THR A 28 11.71 -12.71 12.81
C THR A 28 10.32 -13.12 12.34
N HIS A 29 9.50 -13.66 13.26
CA HIS A 29 8.10 -13.94 12.99
C HIS A 29 7.24 -12.82 13.56
N ILE A 30 6.48 -12.15 12.70
CA ILE A 30 5.63 -11.02 13.06
C ILE A 30 4.18 -11.45 12.91
N LYS A 31 3.38 -11.29 13.97
CA LYS A 31 1.93 -11.42 13.93
C LYS A 31 1.31 -10.12 14.40
N LEU A 32 0.40 -9.59 13.59
CA LEU A 32 -0.34 -8.37 13.85
C LEU A 32 -1.72 -8.48 13.18
N TYR A 33 -2.62 -7.57 13.53
CA TYR A 33 -3.96 -7.49 12.96
C TYR A 33 -4.11 -6.17 12.22
N TRP A 34 -4.60 -6.25 11.00
CA TRP A 34 -4.85 -5.13 10.10
C TRP A 34 -6.34 -4.82 10.08
N HIS A 35 -6.70 -3.55 10.25
CA HIS A 35 -8.10 -3.10 10.28
C HIS A 35 -8.47 -2.21 9.08
N ASP A 36 -8.99 -2.80 8.01
CA ASP A 36 -9.48 -2.08 6.82
C ASP A 36 -10.87 -1.49 7.08
N VAL A 37 -10.93 -0.22 7.54
CA VAL A 37 -12.20 0.44 7.90
C VAL A 37 -12.75 1.19 6.69
N VAL A 38 -13.62 0.52 5.94
CA VAL A 38 -14.17 1.03 4.67
C VAL A 38 -15.41 1.93 4.79
N SER A 39 -16.01 2.03 5.98
CA SER A 39 -17.24 2.80 6.23
C SER A 39 -17.35 3.27 7.69
N GLY A 40 -18.34 4.12 7.99
CA GLY A 40 -18.53 4.71 9.31
C GLY A 40 -18.06 6.17 9.38
N PRO A 41 -18.01 6.76 10.59
CA PRO A 41 -17.73 8.19 10.75
C PRO A 41 -16.28 8.58 10.43
N SER A 42 -15.33 7.65 10.55
CA SER A 42 -13.90 7.88 10.31
C SER A 42 -13.28 6.70 9.54
N PRO A 43 -13.58 6.54 8.24
CA PRO A 43 -13.01 5.46 7.44
C PRO A 43 -11.50 5.66 7.25
N THR A 44 -10.75 4.56 7.26
CA THR A 44 -9.30 4.53 7.02
C THR A 44 -8.93 4.05 5.62
N ALA A 45 -9.90 3.46 4.92
CA ALA A 45 -9.76 2.95 3.56
C ALA A 45 -10.74 3.65 2.62
N VAL A 46 -10.23 4.61 1.86
CA VAL A 46 -11.04 5.51 1.04
C VAL A 46 -10.90 5.15 -0.43
N GLN A 47 -12.04 4.97 -1.11
CA GLN A 47 -12.05 4.79 -2.56
C GLN A 47 -11.68 6.10 -3.27
N VAL A 48 -10.62 6.05 -4.07
CA VAL A 48 -10.09 7.23 -4.79
C VAL A 48 -10.32 7.16 -6.30
N ALA A 49 -10.52 5.96 -6.85
CA ALA A 49 -10.85 5.76 -8.25
C ALA A 49 -11.69 4.49 -8.45
N GLN A 50 -12.37 4.42 -9.59
CA GLN A 50 -13.11 3.24 -10.03
C GLN A 50 -13.20 3.18 -11.55
N ALA A 51 -13.34 1.97 -12.08
CA ALA A 51 -13.69 1.75 -13.48
C ALA A 51 -15.21 1.92 -13.70
N ALA A 52 -15.61 2.17 -14.95
CA ALA A 52 -17.04 2.28 -15.31
C ALA A 52 -17.86 1.01 -14.95
N VAL A 53 -17.19 -0.14 -14.93
CA VAL A 53 -17.80 -1.45 -14.63
C VAL A 53 -17.80 -1.78 -13.13
N THR A 54 -17.15 -0.99 -12.27
CA THR A 54 -16.93 -1.35 -10.86
C THR A 54 -18.24 -1.58 -10.11
N ASN A 55 -19.26 -0.73 -10.31
CA ASN A 55 -20.54 -0.84 -9.60
C ASN A 55 -21.41 -2.02 -10.02
N THR A 56 -21.21 -2.56 -11.22
CA THR A 56 -21.93 -3.76 -11.71
C THR A 56 -21.09 -5.03 -11.62
N SER A 57 -19.81 -4.90 -11.24
CA SER A 57 -18.92 -6.01 -11.01
C SER A 57 -19.23 -6.70 -9.69
N LYS A 58 -19.35 -8.03 -9.72
CA LYS A 58 -19.55 -8.85 -8.51
C LYS A 58 -18.33 -8.84 -7.58
N THR A 59 -17.15 -8.48 -8.10
CA THR A 59 -15.88 -8.49 -7.37
C THR A 59 -15.38 -7.09 -7.05
N GLY A 60 -16.08 -6.05 -7.50
CA GLY A 60 -15.62 -4.66 -7.42
C GLY A 60 -14.46 -4.36 -8.39
N PHE A 61 -14.23 -5.19 -9.42
CA PHE A 61 -13.13 -5.02 -10.38
C PHE A 61 -12.93 -3.56 -10.82
N GLY A 62 -11.68 -3.08 -10.72
CA GLY A 62 -11.28 -1.73 -11.07
C GLY A 62 -11.45 -0.68 -9.95
N LEU A 63 -11.93 -1.06 -8.77
CA LEU A 63 -11.94 -0.19 -7.59
C LEU A 63 -10.51 0.04 -7.08
N VAL A 64 -10.16 1.28 -6.74
CA VAL A 64 -8.87 1.66 -6.13
C VAL A 64 -9.13 2.34 -4.79
N ARG A 65 -8.46 1.88 -3.71
CA ARG A 65 -8.49 2.52 -2.40
C ARG A 65 -7.11 2.99 -1.96
N VAL A 66 -7.05 4.19 -1.38
CA VAL A 66 -5.93 4.62 -0.54
C VAL A 66 -6.26 4.25 0.91
N ILE A 67 -5.27 3.74 1.61
CA ILE A 67 -5.41 3.26 2.99
C ILE A 67 -4.40 3.95 3.91
N ASP A 68 -4.86 4.17 5.14
CA ASP A 68 -4.03 4.45 6.30
C ASP A 68 -4.63 3.66 7.46
N ASP A 69 -4.38 2.35 7.51
CA ASP A 69 -5.11 1.40 8.36
C ASP A 69 -4.38 1.13 9.69
N PRO A 70 -5.07 1.04 10.83
CA PRO A 70 -4.46 0.67 12.10
C PRO A 70 -3.90 -0.76 12.08
N LEU A 71 -2.73 -0.93 12.70
CA LEU A 71 -2.16 -2.23 13.03
C LEU A 71 -2.19 -2.43 14.55
N THR A 72 -2.69 -3.57 15.02
CA THR A 72 -2.81 -3.86 16.46
C THR A 72 -2.29 -5.26 16.81
N GLU A 73 -2.04 -5.48 18.11
CA GLU A 73 -1.59 -6.77 18.64
C GLU A 73 -2.70 -7.84 18.67
N GLY A 74 -3.96 -7.41 18.80
CA GLY A 74 -5.15 -8.27 18.86
C GLY A 74 -6.20 -7.92 17.78
N PRO A 75 -7.20 -8.79 17.55
CA PRO A 75 -8.20 -8.61 16.50
C PRO A 75 -9.25 -7.54 16.80
N ASP A 76 -9.36 -7.04 18.03
CA ASP A 76 -10.34 -6.02 18.39
C ASP A 76 -9.74 -4.62 18.22
N LEU A 77 -10.25 -3.85 17.25
CA LEU A 77 -9.74 -2.52 16.94
C LEU A 77 -9.80 -1.53 18.11
N ASN A 78 -10.80 -1.65 18.99
CA ASN A 78 -11.08 -0.64 20.00
C ASN A 78 -10.36 -0.89 21.33
N SER A 79 -10.03 -2.15 21.62
CA SER A 79 -9.46 -2.57 22.91
C SER A 79 -8.03 -3.11 22.81
N SER A 80 -7.53 -3.42 21.61
CA SER A 80 -6.17 -3.97 21.44
C SER A 80 -5.09 -2.89 21.46
N THR A 81 -3.88 -3.26 21.88
CA THR A 81 -2.68 -2.40 21.82
C THR A 81 -2.40 -1.96 20.38
N PRO A 82 -2.30 -0.65 20.10
CA PRO A 82 -1.85 -0.12 18.81
C PRO A 82 -0.36 -0.40 18.59
N LEU A 83 -0.01 -0.89 17.40
CA LEU A 83 1.37 -1.22 17.02
C LEU A 83 1.92 -0.30 15.91
N GLY A 84 1.07 0.28 15.07
CA GLY A 84 1.48 1.11 13.94
C GLY A 84 0.36 1.34 12.95
N ARG A 85 0.72 1.70 11.71
CA ARG A 85 -0.22 1.90 10.61
C ARG A 85 0.30 1.29 9.31
N ALA A 86 -0.60 0.69 8.53
CA ALA A 86 -0.35 0.25 7.17
C ALA A 86 -0.82 1.31 6.18
N GLN A 87 0.11 1.87 5.41
CA GLN A 87 -0.16 2.99 4.51
C GLN A 87 0.13 2.60 3.07
N GLY A 88 -0.77 2.92 2.15
CA GLY A 88 -0.59 2.53 0.76
C GLY A 88 -1.86 2.54 -0.06
N THR A 89 -1.96 1.62 -1.01
CA THR A 89 -3.07 1.54 -1.94
C THR A 89 -3.34 0.09 -2.34
N TYR A 90 -4.61 -0.27 -2.50
CA TYR A 90 -4.98 -1.54 -3.11
C TYR A 90 -6.05 -1.38 -4.20
N ILE A 91 -6.09 -2.36 -5.10
CA ILE A 91 -6.94 -2.39 -6.29
C ILE A 91 -7.65 -3.73 -6.34
N ALA A 92 -8.98 -3.71 -6.52
CA ALA A 92 -9.74 -4.91 -6.84
C ALA A 92 -9.44 -5.35 -8.28
N ALA A 93 -8.68 -6.45 -8.42
CA ALA A 93 -8.09 -6.90 -9.68
C ALA A 93 -8.69 -8.20 -10.23
N GLY A 94 -9.48 -8.94 -9.44
CA GLY A 94 -10.09 -10.18 -9.89
C GLY A 94 -11.41 -9.93 -10.65
N ARG A 95 -11.59 -10.60 -11.80
CA ARG A 95 -12.83 -10.50 -12.59
C ARG A 95 -13.90 -11.49 -12.14
N ASP A 96 -13.48 -12.71 -11.84
CA ASP A 96 -14.38 -13.82 -11.50
C ASP A 96 -14.39 -14.13 -10.00
N GLU A 97 -13.33 -13.75 -9.30
CA GLU A 97 -13.14 -13.91 -7.85
C GLU A 97 -12.64 -12.60 -7.22
N VAL A 98 -12.85 -12.43 -5.91
CA VAL A 98 -12.35 -11.26 -5.19
C VAL A 98 -10.84 -11.41 -4.99
N VAL A 99 -10.08 -10.58 -5.70
CA VAL A 99 -8.62 -10.48 -5.57
C VAL A 99 -8.25 -9.01 -5.44
N VAL A 100 -7.39 -8.69 -4.48
CA VAL A 100 -6.79 -7.37 -4.33
C VAL A 100 -5.28 -7.45 -4.55
N ILE A 101 -4.73 -6.45 -5.23
CA ILE A 101 -3.28 -6.23 -5.36
C ILE A 101 -2.97 -4.83 -4.85
N GLY A 102 -1.79 -4.62 -4.28
CA GLY A 102 -1.45 -3.32 -3.72
C GLY A 102 0.00 -3.19 -3.35
N GLU A 103 0.38 -1.95 -3.05
CA GLU A 103 1.63 -1.58 -2.42
C GLU A 103 1.30 -1.01 -1.05
N VAL A 104 2.01 -1.50 -0.02
CA VAL A 104 1.71 -1.19 1.38
C VAL A 104 3.03 -1.05 2.11
N GLN A 105 3.19 0.09 2.79
CA GLN A 105 4.25 0.32 3.75
C GLN A 105 3.74 -0.04 5.14
N LEU A 106 4.52 -0.89 5.83
CA LEU A 106 4.36 -1.24 7.25
C LEU A 106 5.41 -0.51 8.09
#